data_AF-A0ABD3G4Y6-F1
#
_entry.id   AF-A0ABD3G4Y6-F1
#
_cell.length_a   1.000
_cell.length_b   1.000
_cell.length_c   1.000
_cell.angle_alpha   90.00
_cell.angle_beta   90.00
_cell.angle_gamma   90.00
#
_symmetry.space_group_name_H-M   'P 1'
#
loop_
_entity.id
_entity.type
_entity.pdbx_description
1 polymer ?
#
loop_
_entity_poly.entity_id
_entity_poly.type
_entity_poly.pdbx_seq_one_letter_code
_entity_poly.pdbx_strand_id
1 'polypeptide(L)'
;MQKPHNSAGTRGSGSCVPVETSNAFTSQRRLLTLYEIERVLVSRTASRLQGAALFTLEVHTDTSAPRPSIFDADLLRDSLESQQPAFTYQVDKTLVDFDNLRQALYSASHLAHTSVSCEFCKEMMLYLEPGDKTFGSSVLRLLVGREKIIRSLQQFVDNVIDILIHFACIEGTPWCSGQVQSHQIVRQFLRPRAPDN
;
A
#
# COMPACT_ATOMS: atom_id res chain seq x y z
N MET A 1 -58.62 -8.74 -19.22
CA MET A 1 -58.92 -8.32 -17.82
C MET A 1 -57.65 -7.79 -17.18
N GLN A 2 -57.84 -6.84 -16.26
CA GLN A 2 -56.90 -5.84 -15.74
C GLN A 2 -55.80 -6.35 -14.76
N LYS A 3 -54.74 -5.52 -14.66
CA LYS A 3 -53.62 -5.41 -13.69
C LYS A 3 -54.08 -5.35 -12.20
N PRO A 4 -53.22 -5.51 -11.14
CA PRO A 4 -52.06 -4.62 -10.87
C PRO A 4 -50.82 -5.21 -10.12
N HIS A 5 -49.85 -4.30 -9.93
CA HIS A 5 -48.53 -4.37 -9.27
C HIS A 5 -48.54 -4.83 -7.80
N ASN A 6 -47.38 -5.29 -7.30
CA ASN A 6 -46.78 -4.77 -6.05
C ASN A 6 -45.27 -5.05 -5.96
N SER A 7 -44.52 -4.00 -5.62
CA SER A 7 -43.09 -4.00 -5.27
C SER A 7 -42.94 -3.88 -3.75
N ALA A 8 -42.01 -4.63 -3.16
CA ALA A 8 -41.24 -4.37 -1.91
C ALA A 8 -40.33 -5.61 -1.73
N GLY A 9 -39.01 -5.57 -1.53
CA GLY A 9 -38.21 -4.63 -0.77
C GLY A 9 -37.90 -5.24 0.60
N THR A 10 -36.64 -5.66 0.82
CA THR A 10 -35.83 -5.57 2.07
C THR A 10 -35.18 -6.87 2.57
N ARG A 11 -33.84 -6.92 2.39
CA ARG A 11 -32.70 -7.30 3.27
C ARG A 11 -32.76 -8.51 4.23
N GLY A 12 -31.59 -9.17 4.28
CA GLY A 12 -31.03 -9.88 5.43
C GLY A 12 -30.96 -11.39 5.19
N SER A 13 -29.85 -12.11 5.30
CA SER A 13 -28.48 -11.81 5.73
C SER A 13 -27.62 -12.86 5.04
N GLY A 14 -26.69 -12.45 4.17
CA GLY A 14 -25.73 -13.36 3.55
C GLY A 14 -24.72 -13.80 4.60
N SER A 15 -24.98 -14.95 5.24
CA SER A 15 -23.97 -15.68 6.00
C SER A 15 -22.96 -16.23 5.01
N CYS A 16 -21.77 -15.64 4.97
CA CYS A 16 -20.66 -16.12 4.15
C CYS A 16 -20.17 -17.46 4.73
N VAL A 17 -20.69 -18.56 4.21
CA VAL A 17 -20.07 -19.87 4.41
C VAL A 17 -18.98 -20.03 3.36
N PRO A 18 -17.71 -20.26 3.74
CA PRO A 18 -16.63 -20.39 2.77
C PRO A 18 -16.75 -21.73 2.06
N VAL A 19 -16.90 -21.68 0.73
CA VAL A 19 -16.80 -22.85 -0.14
C VAL A 19 -15.32 -23.08 -0.45
N GLU A 20 -14.81 -24.21 0.01
CA GLU A 20 -13.42 -24.64 -0.10
C GLU A 20 -13.03 -24.97 -1.56
N THR A 21 -12.68 -23.96 -2.35
CA THR A 21 -12.01 -24.16 -3.64
C THR A 21 -10.95 -23.09 -3.90
N SER A 22 -9.99 -22.90 -3.00
CA SER A 22 -8.81 -22.07 -3.30
C SER A 22 -7.76 -22.18 -2.22
N ASN A 23 -6.77 -23.07 -2.38
CA ASN A 23 -5.57 -23.07 -1.52
C ASN A 23 -4.32 -22.55 -2.24
N ALA A 24 -4.18 -22.72 -3.56
CA ALA A 24 -3.00 -22.23 -4.30
C ALA A 24 -3.10 -20.74 -4.68
N PHE A 25 -4.25 -20.32 -5.23
CA PHE A 25 -4.48 -18.94 -5.66
C PHE A 25 -4.60 -17.96 -4.48
N THR A 26 -5.19 -18.38 -3.35
CA THR A 26 -5.21 -17.63 -2.10
C THR A 26 -3.83 -17.50 -1.49
N SER A 27 -3.00 -18.55 -1.54
CA SER A 27 -1.62 -18.51 -1.02
C SER A 27 -0.74 -17.56 -1.84
N GLN A 28 -0.85 -17.58 -3.17
CA GLN A 28 -0.10 -16.65 -4.03
C GLN A 28 -0.58 -15.20 -3.87
N ARG A 29 -1.88 -14.97 -3.65
CA ARG A 29 -2.42 -13.64 -3.31
C ARG A 29 -1.89 -13.14 -1.97
N ARG A 30 -1.91 -13.98 -0.93
CA ARG A 30 -1.35 -13.65 0.40
C ARG A 30 0.15 -13.33 0.34
N LEU A 31 0.89 -13.96 -0.58
CA LEU A 31 2.32 -13.68 -0.77
C LEU A 31 2.60 -12.33 -1.44
N LEU A 32 1.65 -11.75 -2.17
CA LEU A 32 1.82 -10.47 -2.91
C LEU A 32 1.19 -9.29 -2.18
N THR A 33 0.37 -9.53 -1.18
CA THR A 33 -0.39 -8.49 -0.50
C THR A 33 0.46 -7.71 0.50
N LEU A 34 0.28 -6.39 0.51
CA LEU A 34 0.87 -5.48 1.48
C LEU A 34 0.15 -5.52 2.84
N TYR A 35 -0.65 -6.56 3.14
CA TYR A 35 -1.44 -6.66 4.39
C TYR A 35 -0.58 -6.68 5.65
N GLU A 36 0.70 -7.03 5.52
CA GLU A 36 1.64 -6.92 6.63
C GLU A 36 1.98 -5.46 6.96
N ILE A 37 1.75 -4.51 6.05
CA ILE A 37 2.07 -3.10 6.23
C ILE A 37 0.88 -2.39 6.87
N GLU A 38 1.03 -2.04 8.14
CA GLU A 38 0.03 -1.28 8.90
C GLU A 38 0.10 0.20 8.53
N ARG A 39 1.33 0.74 8.40
CA ARG A 39 1.55 2.15 8.18
C ARG A 39 2.90 2.42 7.53
N VAL A 40 2.96 3.44 6.69
CA VAL A 40 4.21 4.03 6.20
C VAL A 40 4.27 5.49 6.61
N LEU A 41 5.36 5.92 7.21
CA LEU A 41 5.60 7.30 7.61
C LEU A 41 6.75 7.89 6.83
N VAL A 42 6.51 9.01 6.16
CA VAL A 42 7.53 9.77 5.43
C VAL A 42 8.05 10.88 6.33
N SER A 43 9.32 10.79 6.68
CA SER A 43 10.04 11.81 7.44
C SER A 43 11.27 12.29 6.66
N ARG A 44 11.92 13.34 7.17
CA ARG A 44 13.11 13.90 6.55
C ARG A 44 14.36 13.37 7.23
N THR A 45 15.35 12.99 6.42
CA THR A 45 16.70 12.75 6.91
C THR A 45 17.48 14.07 6.96
N ALA A 46 18.26 14.28 8.03
CA ALA A 46 19.20 15.40 8.09
C ALA A 46 20.36 15.25 7.08
N SER A 47 20.61 14.02 6.63
CA SER A 47 21.64 13.65 5.68
C SER A 47 21.31 14.06 4.25
N ARG A 48 22.34 14.37 3.47
CA ARG A 48 22.25 14.57 2.02
C ARG A 48 23.16 13.54 1.36
N LEU A 49 22.61 12.67 0.52
CA LEU A 49 23.44 11.83 -0.35
C LEU A 49 23.71 12.61 -1.64
N GLN A 50 24.99 12.91 -1.92
CA GLN A 50 25.41 13.54 -3.19
C GLN A 50 24.60 14.80 -3.58
N GLY A 51 24.18 15.61 -2.61
CA GLY A 51 23.40 16.83 -2.84
C GLY A 51 21.89 16.64 -3.07
N ALA A 52 21.39 15.41 -3.11
CA ALA A 52 19.96 15.11 -3.16
C ALA A 52 19.33 15.13 -1.75
N ALA A 53 18.07 15.57 -1.66
CA ALA A 53 17.28 15.47 -0.44
C ALA A 53 16.87 14.01 -0.20
N LEU A 54 17.13 13.50 1.01
CA LEU A 54 16.72 12.18 1.47
C LEU A 54 15.46 12.28 2.34
N PHE A 55 14.57 11.31 2.16
CA PHE A 55 13.37 11.08 2.93
C PHE A 55 13.43 9.68 3.50
N THR A 56 13.15 9.54 4.78
CA THR A 56 13.12 8.25 5.46
C THR A 56 11.68 7.77 5.49
N LEU A 57 11.42 6.60 4.93
CA LEU A 57 10.16 5.88 5.07
C LEU A 57 10.30 4.90 6.23
N GLU A 58 9.52 5.11 7.28
CA GLU A 58 9.38 4.18 8.39
C GLU A 58 8.16 3.28 8.11
N VAL A 59 8.41 1.99 7.93
CA VAL A 59 7.40 1.00 7.56
C VAL A 59 7.10 0.15 8.79
N HIS A 60 5.87 0.24 9.28
CA HIS A 60 5.38 -0.55 10.40
C HIS A 60 4.65 -1.78 9.88
N THR A 61 4.99 -2.95 10.44
CA THR A 61 4.36 -4.21 10.04
C THR A 61 3.77 -5.00 11.21
N ASP A 62 2.56 -5.51 11.01
CA ASP A 62 1.84 -6.34 11.99
C ASP A 62 2.54 -7.70 12.14
N THR A 63 3.49 -7.78 13.08
CA THR A 63 4.04 -9.07 13.50
C THR A 63 3.11 -9.66 14.56
N SER A 64 2.19 -10.53 14.15
CA SER A 64 1.55 -11.47 15.09
C SER A 64 2.56 -12.53 15.52
N ALA A 65 3.53 -12.14 16.35
CA ALA A 65 4.29 -13.11 17.13
C ALA A 65 3.30 -13.88 18.04
N PRO A 66 3.47 -15.20 18.25
CA PRO A 66 2.60 -15.95 19.15
C PRO A 66 2.69 -15.31 20.54
N ARG A 67 1.59 -14.75 21.03
CA ARG A 67 1.48 -14.37 22.45
C ARG A 67 1.73 -15.62 23.29
N PRO A 68 2.68 -15.63 24.25
CA PRO A 68 2.70 -16.68 25.25
C PRO A 68 1.34 -16.70 25.94
N SER A 69 0.74 -17.89 26.01
CA SER A 69 -0.58 -18.10 26.60
C SER A 69 -0.58 -17.64 28.06
N ILE A 70 -1.72 -17.11 28.49
CA ILE A 70 -1.99 -16.43 29.77
C ILE A 70 -1.83 -17.33 31.01
N PHE A 71 -1.27 -18.54 30.88
CA PHE A 71 -1.11 -19.47 31.99
C PHE A 71 0.17 -19.28 32.82
N ASP A 72 1.06 -18.33 32.48
CA ASP A 72 2.20 -17.93 33.32
C ASP A 72 2.08 -16.50 33.89
N ALA A 73 0.85 -16.01 34.07
CA ALA A 73 0.53 -14.63 34.40
C ALA A 73 0.65 -14.25 35.90
N ASP A 74 1.47 -14.94 36.70
CA ASP A 74 1.55 -14.66 38.15
C ASP A 74 2.94 -14.21 38.65
N LEU A 75 3.93 -13.99 37.76
CA LEU A 75 5.28 -13.54 38.18
C LEU A 75 5.80 -12.24 37.56
N LEU A 76 5.04 -11.53 36.72
CA LEU A 76 5.53 -10.30 36.05
C LEU A 76 4.61 -9.10 36.25
N ARG A 77 4.25 -8.84 37.51
CA ARG A 77 3.50 -7.64 37.91
C ARG A 77 4.43 -6.47 38.23
N ASP A 78 5.34 -6.09 37.31
CA ASP A 78 6.08 -4.82 37.42
C ASP A 78 6.78 -4.31 36.14
N SER A 79 6.21 -4.54 34.95
CA SER A 79 6.78 -3.98 33.71
C SER A 79 5.69 -3.38 32.82
N LEU A 80 5.15 -2.26 33.29
CA LEU A 80 4.24 -1.40 32.55
C LEU A 80 5.01 -0.52 31.55
N GLU A 81 5.92 -1.06 30.72
CA GLU A 81 6.68 -0.23 29.77
C GLU A 81 7.39 -1.01 28.63
N SER A 82 6.79 -2.09 28.12
CA SER A 82 7.36 -2.75 26.92
C SER A 82 6.33 -3.50 26.08
N GLN A 83 5.28 -2.80 25.62
CA GLN A 83 4.72 -3.16 24.30
C GLN A 83 5.76 -2.77 23.25
N GLN A 84 6.68 -3.67 22.95
CA GLN A 84 7.55 -3.53 21.78
C GLN A 84 6.66 -3.34 20.55
N PRO A 85 6.86 -2.26 19.76
CA PRO A 85 6.03 -2.02 18.60
C PRO A 85 6.30 -3.06 17.51
N ALA A 86 5.25 -3.33 16.73
CA ALA A 86 5.26 -3.85 15.36
C ALA A 86 6.64 -3.70 14.68
N PHE A 87 7.14 -4.76 14.03
CA PHE A 87 8.44 -4.73 13.34
C PHE A 87 8.49 -3.50 12.42
N THR A 88 9.36 -2.57 12.78
CA THR A 88 9.48 -1.27 12.14
C THR A 88 10.87 -1.19 11.52
N TYR A 89 10.93 -0.92 10.23
CA TYR A 89 12.18 -0.74 9.53
C TYR A 89 12.16 0.54 8.69
N GLN A 90 13.34 1.11 8.48
CA GLN A 90 13.50 2.38 7.81
C GLN A 90 14.15 2.21 6.44
N VAL A 91 13.66 2.96 5.46
CA VAL A 91 14.21 2.98 4.10
C VAL A 91 14.36 4.42 3.64
N ASP A 92 15.58 4.78 3.28
CA ASP A 92 15.86 6.10 2.72
C ASP A 92 15.59 6.14 1.21
N LYS A 93 14.89 7.18 0.77
CA LYS A 93 14.53 7.45 -0.62
C LYS A 93 14.77 8.91 -0.99
N THR A 94 15.05 9.13 -2.27
CA THR A 94 15.15 10.45 -2.89
C THR A 94 13.84 10.82 -3.58
N LEU A 95 13.63 12.09 -3.93
CA LEU A 95 12.50 12.49 -4.79
C LEU A 95 12.46 11.71 -6.12
N VAL A 96 13.64 11.42 -6.68
CA VAL A 96 13.78 10.65 -7.92
C VAL A 96 13.25 9.23 -7.73
N ASP A 97 13.46 8.62 -6.57
CA ASP A 97 12.90 7.30 -6.27
C ASP A 97 11.36 7.32 -6.27
N PHE A 98 10.73 8.39 -5.77
CA PHE A 98 9.27 8.57 -5.82
C PHE A 98 8.75 8.82 -7.24
N ASP A 99 9.46 9.63 -8.03
CA ASP A 99 9.14 9.85 -9.44
C ASP A 99 9.23 8.54 -10.24
N ASN A 100 10.26 7.73 -9.98
CA ASN A 100 10.44 6.41 -10.57
C ASN A 100 9.33 5.44 -10.16
N LEU A 101 8.94 5.44 -8.87
CA LEU A 101 7.83 4.62 -8.37
C LEU A 101 6.53 4.96 -9.11
N ARG A 102 6.19 6.25 -9.22
CA ARG A 102 5.00 6.73 -9.94
C ARG A 102 5.01 6.27 -11.40
N GLN A 103 6.13 6.45 -12.10
CA GLN A 103 6.25 6.05 -13.50
C GLN A 103 6.13 4.53 -13.68
N ALA A 104 6.75 3.74 -12.80
CA ALA A 104 6.70 2.29 -12.85
C ALA A 104 5.28 1.76 -12.66
N LEU A 105 4.55 2.29 -11.67
CA LEU A 105 3.16 1.91 -11.41
C LEU A 105 2.23 2.29 -12.57
N TYR A 106 2.38 3.51 -13.12
CA TYR A 106 1.61 3.93 -14.29
C TYR A 106 1.85 3.00 -15.48
N SER A 107 3.13 2.69 -15.76
CA SER A 107 3.52 1.82 -16.87
C SER A 107 2.98 0.40 -16.71
N ALA A 108 3.05 -0.17 -15.49
CA ALA A 108 2.51 -1.49 -15.18
C ALA A 108 1.00 -1.56 -15.41
N SER A 109 0.24 -0.54 -14.95
CA SER A 109 -1.21 -0.47 -15.14
C SER A 109 -1.60 -0.21 -16.59
N HIS A 110 -0.86 0.65 -17.30
CA HIS A 110 -1.13 1.00 -18.69
C HIS A 110 -0.88 -0.18 -19.64
N LEU A 111 0.23 -0.90 -19.45
CA LEU A 111 0.63 -2.01 -20.32
C LEU A 111 -0.09 -3.33 -20.01
N ALA A 112 -0.87 -3.40 -18.93
CA ALA A 112 -1.59 -4.61 -18.54
C ALA A 112 -2.73 -4.99 -19.49
N HIS A 113 -3.25 -4.02 -20.26
CA HIS A 113 -4.42 -4.20 -21.10
C HIS A 113 -4.21 -3.58 -22.49
N THR A 114 -4.55 -4.32 -23.54
CA THR A 114 -4.41 -3.84 -24.93
C THR A 114 -5.61 -3.03 -25.44
N SER A 115 -6.76 -3.10 -24.75
CA SER A 115 -8.01 -2.47 -25.19
C SER A 115 -8.78 -1.81 -24.04
N VAL A 116 -9.31 -2.62 -23.12
CA VAL A 116 -10.13 -2.15 -22.00
C VAL A 116 -9.42 -2.44 -20.69
N SER A 117 -9.10 -1.37 -19.96
CA SER A 117 -8.50 -1.48 -18.63
C SER A 117 -9.53 -1.93 -17.58
N CYS A 118 -9.10 -2.78 -16.65
CA CYS A 118 -9.90 -3.12 -15.46
C CYS A 118 -10.03 -1.90 -14.53
N GLU A 119 -10.92 -1.98 -13.54
CA GLU A 119 -11.16 -0.88 -12.58
C GLU A 119 -9.89 -0.48 -11.82
N PHE A 120 -9.12 -1.46 -11.32
CA PHE A 120 -7.83 -1.22 -10.69
C PHE A 120 -6.88 -0.41 -11.58
N CYS A 121 -6.66 -0.86 -12.82
CA CYS A 121 -5.72 -0.19 -13.74
C CYS A 121 -6.22 1.20 -14.14
N LYS A 122 -7.53 1.40 -14.29
CA LYS A 122 -8.11 2.73 -14.54
C LYS A 122 -7.86 3.67 -13.37
N GLU A 123 -8.18 3.23 -12.15
CA GLU A 123 -8.03 4.06 -10.95
C GLU A 123 -6.56 4.41 -10.69
N MET A 124 -5.67 3.42 -10.79
CA MET A 124 -4.23 3.62 -10.67
C MET A 124 -3.69 4.59 -11.73
N MET A 125 -4.07 4.43 -13.01
CA MET A 125 -3.63 5.35 -14.06
C MET A 125 -4.15 6.77 -13.88
N LEU A 126 -5.43 6.94 -13.51
CA LEU A 126 -6.03 8.27 -13.26
C LEU A 126 -5.35 8.98 -12.09
N TYR A 127 -5.00 8.23 -11.04
CA TYR A 127 -4.29 8.78 -9.90
C TYR A 127 -2.85 9.19 -10.24
N LEU A 128 -2.16 8.37 -11.02
CA LEU A 128 -0.75 8.56 -11.37
C LEU A 128 -0.52 9.40 -12.62
N GLU A 129 -1.58 9.79 -13.32
CA GLU A 129 -1.50 10.52 -14.57
C GLU A 129 -0.56 11.73 -14.39
N PRO A 130 0.49 11.81 -15.22
CA PRO A 130 1.50 12.84 -15.08
C PRO A 130 0.92 14.19 -15.52
N GLY A 131 0.17 14.85 -14.65
CA GLY A 131 0.01 16.31 -14.70
C GLY A 131 1.31 17.01 -14.28
N ASP A 132 1.26 18.34 -14.11
CA ASP A 132 2.38 19.19 -13.62
C ASP A 132 2.92 18.83 -12.20
N LYS A 133 2.53 17.68 -11.66
CA LYS A 133 2.74 17.20 -10.28
C LYS A 133 3.98 16.31 -10.14
N THR A 134 5.06 16.57 -10.86
CA THR A 134 6.36 15.94 -10.53
C THR A 134 6.78 16.39 -9.13
N PHE A 135 7.30 15.47 -8.30
CA PHE A 135 7.72 15.80 -6.95
C PHE A 135 8.97 16.69 -7.03
N GLY A 136 8.74 18.01 -6.98
CA GLY A 136 9.83 18.98 -7.04
C GLY A 136 10.24 19.40 -8.46
N SER A 137 9.26 19.71 -9.32
CA SER A 137 9.46 20.69 -10.40
C SER A 137 10.26 21.88 -9.85
N SER A 138 11.24 22.38 -10.62
CA SER A 138 12.23 23.38 -10.19
C SER A 138 11.62 24.62 -9.54
N VAL A 139 10.39 24.96 -9.92
CA VAL A 139 9.60 26.07 -9.37
C VAL A 139 9.06 25.76 -7.96
N LEU A 140 8.69 24.51 -7.69
CA LEU A 140 8.20 24.06 -6.38
C LEU A 140 9.34 23.92 -5.37
N ARG A 141 10.55 23.47 -5.75
CA ARG A 141 11.67 23.38 -4.79
C ARG A 141 12.08 24.72 -4.17
N LEU A 142 11.84 25.82 -4.90
CA LEU A 142 12.17 27.18 -4.47
C LEU A 142 11.03 27.87 -3.70
N LEU A 143 9.76 27.50 -3.96
CA LEU A 143 8.57 28.20 -3.42
C LEU A 143 7.71 27.35 -2.48
N VAL A 144 7.82 26.03 -2.53
CA VAL A 144 7.06 25.09 -1.72
C VAL A 144 7.91 24.69 -0.52
N GLY A 145 7.48 25.13 0.66
CA GLY A 145 8.10 24.77 1.93
C GLY A 145 8.30 23.26 2.05
N ARG A 146 9.42 22.84 2.63
CA ARG A 146 9.88 21.44 2.68
C ARG A 146 8.84 20.51 3.32
N GLU A 147 8.04 21.03 4.25
CA GLU A 147 6.95 20.34 4.93
C GLU A 147 5.78 20.02 3.99
N LYS A 148 5.54 20.86 2.98
CA LYS A 148 4.54 20.56 1.95
C LYS A 148 5.00 19.38 1.08
N ILE A 149 6.29 19.29 0.77
CA ILE A 149 6.85 18.15 0.02
C ILE A 149 6.64 16.86 0.82
N ILE A 150 7.00 16.84 2.11
CA ILE A 150 6.81 15.66 2.97
C ILE A 150 5.34 15.24 2.99
N ARG A 151 4.41 16.19 3.19
CA ARG A 151 2.96 15.90 3.16
C ARG A 151 2.49 15.36 1.81
N SER A 152 3.00 15.89 0.71
CA SER A 152 2.67 15.39 -0.63
C SER A 152 3.22 13.98 -0.87
N LEU A 153 4.42 13.67 -0.39
CA LEU A 153 4.99 12.33 -0.47
C LEU A 153 4.24 11.33 0.41
N GLN A 154 3.88 11.73 1.63
CA GLN A 154 3.05 10.93 2.54
C GLN A 154 1.71 10.59 1.87
N GLN A 155 0.96 11.61 1.44
CA GLN A 155 -0.32 11.42 0.75
C GLN A 155 -0.17 10.54 -0.50
N PHE A 156 0.95 10.68 -1.21
CA PHE A 156 1.23 9.86 -2.37
C PHE A 156 1.32 8.38 -2.02
N VAL A 157 2.11 8.04 -1.01
CA VAL A 157 2.29 6.65 -0.55
C VAL A 157 0.98 6.08 -0.02
N ASP A 158 0.27 6.85 0.83
CA ASP A 158 -0.99 6.41 1.44
C ASP A 158 -2.03 6.06 0.37
N ASN A 159 -2.26 6.96 -0.60
CA ASN A 159 -3.22 6.71 -1.68
C ASN A 159 -2.86 5.50 -2.55
N VAL A 160 -1.56 5.30 -2.85
CA VAL A 160 -1.13 4.12 -3.62
C VAL A 160 -1.41 2.84 -2.85
N ILE A 161 -1.11 2.82 -1.56
CA ILE A 161 -1.37 1.67 -0.69
C ILE A 161 -2.88 1.42 -0.57
N ASP A 162 -3.69 2.46 -0.40
CA ASP A 162 -5.15 2.36 -0.32
C ASP A 162 -5.75 1.75 -1.58
N ILE A 163 -5.33 2.19 -2.77
CA ILE A 163 -5.78 1.60 -4.05
C ILE A 163 -5.40 0.11 -4.09
N LEU A 164 -4.18 -0.25 -3.71
CA LEU A 164 -3.74 -1.65 -3.72
C LEU A 164 -4.56 -2.53 -2.75
N ILE A 165 -4.83 -2.04 -1.54
CA ILE A 165 -5.63 -2.75 -0.54
C ILE A 165 -7.08 -2.88 -1.01
N HIS A 166 -7.67 -1.82 -1.54
CA HIS A 166 -9.06 -1.80 -2.01
C HIS A 166 -9.33 -2.93 -3.01
N PHE A 167 -8.45 -3.08 -4.00
CA PHE A 167 -8.60 -4.10 -5.05
C PHE A 167 -8.03 -5.47 -4.67
N ALA A 168 -7.24 -5.59 -3.61
CA ALA A 168 -6.78 -6.88 -3.09
C ALA A 168 -7.90 -7.66 -2.38
N CYS A 169 -8.86 -6.96 -1.77
CA CYS A 169 -9.95 -7.54 -0.98
C CYS A 169 -11.14 -8.07 -1.82
N ILE A 170 -11.14 -7.87 -3.14
CA ILE A 170 -12.26 -8.27 -4.00
C ILE A 170 -12.17 -9.76 -4.32
N GLU A 171 -12.95 -10.55 -3.59
CA GLU A 171 -13.02 -12.00 -3.74
C GLU A 171 -13.58 -12.40 -5.12
N GLY A 172 -13.03 -13.45 -5.73
CA GLY A 172 -13.50 -13.99 -7.02
C GLY A 172 -12.97 -13.33 -8.29
N THR A 173 -12.39 -12.12 -8.25
CA THR A 173 -11.85 -11.47 -9.46
C THR A 173 -10.36 -11.81 -9.65
N PRO A 174 -9.93 -12.44 -10.77
CA PRO A 174 -8.52 -12.72 -11.02
C PRO A 174 -7.71 -11.41 -11.10
N TRP A 175 -6.52 -11.39 -10.49
CA TRP A 175 -5.64 -10.22 -10.57
C TRP A 175 -5.10 -10.10 -12.00
N CYS A 176 -5.20 -8.91 -12.57
CA CYS A 176 -4.52 -8.60 -13.84
C CYS A 176 -3.00 -8.48 -13.62
N SER A 177 -2.23 -8.55 -14.71
CA SER A 177 -0.78 -8.37 -14.66
C SER A 177 -0.38 -7.02 -14.05
N GLY A 178 -1.13 -5.95 -14.32
CA GLY A 178 -0.91 -4.63 -13.73
C GLY A 178 -1.04 -4.65 -12.21
N GLN A 179 -2.06 -5.32 -11.66
CA GLN A 179 -2.24 -5.44 -10.22
C GLN A 179 -1.09 -6.23 -9.57
N VAL A 180 -0.72 -7.38 -10.14
CA VAL A 180 0.41 -8.18 -9.65
C VAL A 180 1.70 -7.38 -9.65
N GLN A 181 2.01 -6.69 -10.76
CA GLN A 181 3.23 -5.90 -10.89
C GLN A 181 3.23 -4.69 -9.94
N SER A 182 2.11 -3.98 -9.80
CA SER A 182 2.03 -2.83 -8.90
C SER A 182 2.27 -3.21 -7.44
N HIS A 183 1.73 -4.34 -6.99
CA HIS A 183 2.05 -4.90 -5.66
C HIS A 183 3.55 -5.18 -5.50
N GLN A 184 4.20 -5.77 -6.51
CA GLN A 184 5.64 -6.06 -6.48
C GLN A 184 6.49 -4.79 -6.46
N ILE A 185 6.14 -3.81 -7.29
CA ILE A 185 6.82 -2.51 -7.39
C ILE A 185 6.79 -1.79 -6.04
N VAL A 186 5.61 -1.70 -5.40
CA VAL A 186 5.50 -1.05 -4.07
C VAL A 186 6.27 -1.83 -3.02
N ARG A 187 6.19 -3.16 -3.01
CA ARG A 187 6.96 -3.98 -2.07
C ARG A 187 8.46 -3.79 -2.22
N GLN A 188 8.96 -3.73 -3.46
CA GLN A 188 10.37 -3.49 -3.72
C GLN A 188 10.79 -2.07 -3.34
N PHE A 189 9.94 -1.08 -3.61
CA PHE A 189 10.18 0.29 -3.19
C PHE A 189 10.28 0.39 -1.67
N LEU A 190 9.38 -0.28 -0.94
CA LEU A 190 9.37 -0.25 0.51
C LEU A 190 10.46 -1.12 1.14
N ARG A 191 11.21 -1.96 0.41
CA ARG A 191 12.27 -2.78 1.02
C ARG A 191 13.55 -1.99 1.32
N PRO A 192 14.27 -2.32 2.41
CA PRO A 192 15.63 -1.83 2.64
C PRO A 192 16.52 -2.18 1.44
N ARG A 193 17.40 -1.26 1.02
CA ARG A 193 18.46 -1.59 0.07
C ARG A 193 19.41 -2.59 0.77
N ALA A 194 19.87 -3.60 0.03
CA ALA A 194 20.93 -4.47 0.54
C ALA A 194 22.15 -3.60 0.86
N PRO A 195 22.89 -3.89 1.95
CA PRO A 195 24.15 -3.20 2.19
C PRO A 195 25.08 -3.44 1.00
N ASP A 196 25.62 -2.36 0.44
CA ASP A 196 26.67 -2.44 -0.57
C ASP A 196 27.90 -3.10 0.10
N ASN A 197 28.27 -4.30 -0.35
CA ASN A 197 29.48 -5.01 0.09
C ASN A 197 30.74 -4.40 -0.54
#